data_AF-Q8W548-F1
#
_entry.id   AF-Q8W548-F1
#
_cell.length_a   1.000
_cell.length_b   1.000
_cell.length_c   1.000
_cell.angle_alpha   90.00
_cell.angle_beta   90.00
_cell.angle_gamma   90.00
#
_symmetry.space_group_name_H-M   'P 1'
#
loop_
_entity.id
_entity.type
_entity.pdbx_description
1 polymer ?
#
loop_
_entity_poly.entity_id
_entity_poly.type
_entity_poly.pdbx_seq_one_letter_code
_entity_poly.pdbx_strand_id
1 'polypeptide(L)'
;FVPADIESVGYRVFLGHKQYFVSSDVGAGKMQWYAFNKEPAGGVDGPEGKKERLLKIFEGWCDNVVDLILATDEEAILRRDIYDRTPIFTWGRGRVTLLGDSV
;
A
#
# COMPACT_ATOMS: atom_id res chain seq x y z
N PHE A 1 -11.11 11.72 -2.39
CA PHE A 1 -12.31 10.87 -2.40
C PHE A 1 -12.56 10.37 -0.99
N VAL A 2 -13.80 10.41 -0.51
CA VAL A 2 -14.20 9.90 0.81
C VAL A 2 -15.34 8.91 0.58
N PRO A 3 -15.21 7.63 0.99
CA PRO A 3 -16.27 6.64 0.86
C PRO A 3 -17.54 7.05 1.60
N ALA A 4 -18.71 6.68 1.07
CA ALA A 4 -20.01 7.05 1.66
C ALA A 4 -20.24 6.46 3.08
N ASP A 5 -19.59 5.35 3.38
CA ASP A 5 -19.70 4.59 4.63
C ASP A 5 -18.57 4.93 5.64
N ILE A 6 -17.83 6.03 5.44
CA ILE A 6 -16.68 6.43 6.25
C ILE A 6 -16.98 6.53 7.76
N GLU A 7 -18.19 6.95 8.13
CA GLU A 7 -18.60 7.10 9.55
C GLU A 7 -18.74 5.75 10.27
N SER A 8 -18.88 4.66 9.52
CA SER A 8 -19.11 3.32 10.05
C SER A 8 -17.96 2.33 9.78
N VAL A 9 -17.16 2.59 8.74
CA VAL A 9 -16.09 1.71 8.29
C VAL A 9 -14.79 2.48 8.09
N GLY A 10 -13.92 2.39 9.10
CA GLY A 10 -12.59 3.00 9.08
C GLY A 10 -11.51 2.17 8.36
N TYR A 11 -11.75 0.86 8.12
CA TYR A 11 -10.75 -0.04 7.52
C TYR A 11 -11.44 -1.10 6.66
N ARG A 12 -11.05 -1.21 5.37
CA ARG A 12 -11.59 -2.18 4.41
C ARG A 12 -10.47 -3.03 3.84
N VAL A 13 -10.72 -4.33 3.75
CA VAL A 13 -9.84 -5.29 3.09
C VAL A 13 -10.58 -5.93 1.92
N PHE A 14 -10.01 -5.83 0.73
CA PHE A 14 -10.49 -6.46 -0.49
C PHE A 14 -9.52 -7.59 -0.86
N LEU A 15 -10.03 -8.80 -0.99
CA LEU A 15 -9.23 -10.00 -1.24
C LEU A 15 -9.50 -10.53 -2.66
N GLY A 16 -8.42 -10.78 -3.39
CA GLY A 16 -8.43 -11.42 -4.70
C GLY A 16 -7.39 -12.54 -4.79
N HIS A 17 -7.34 -13.24 -5.91
CA HIS A 17 -6.38 -14.34 -6.08
C HIS A 17 -4.94 -13.79 -6.11
N LYS A 18 -4.16 -14.04 -5.05
CA LYS A 18 -2.77 -13.57 -4.88
C LYS A 18 -2.60 -12.04 -4.93
N GLN A 19 -3.68 -11.32 -4.68
CA GLN A 19 -3.74 -9.86 -4.68
C GLN A 19 -4.59 -9.44 -3.50
N TYR A 20 -4.23 -8.32 -2.87
CA TYR A 20 -5.09 -7.70 -1.87
C TYR A 20 -4.93 -6.20 -1.87
N PHE A 21 -6.02 -5.52 -1.55
CA PHE A 21 -6.12 -4.07 -1.50
C PHE A 21 -6.73 -3.68 -0.15
N VAL A 22 -6.19 -2.65 0.47
CA VAL A 22 -6.68 -2.12 1.74
C VAL A 22 -6.90 -0.63 1.61
N SER A 23 -8.00 -0.15 2.18
CA SER A 23 -8.20 1.29 2.39
C SER A 23 -8.54 1.57 3.86
N SER A 24 -7.96 2.65 4.37
CA SER A 24 -8.14 3.10 5.75
C SER A 24 -8.43 4.58 5.80
N ASP A 25 -9.38 4.96 6.65
CA ASP A 25 -9.50 6.33 7.13
C ASP A 25 -8.25 6.67 7.95
N VAL A 26 -7.67 7.84 7.69
CA VAL A 26 -6.56 8.39 8.49
C VAL A 26 -6.94 9.72 9.15
N GLY A 27 -8.24 10.04 9.16
CA GLY A 27 -8.81 11.22 9.80
C GLY A 27 -8.72 12.49 8.95
N ALA A 28 -9.42 13.53 9.39
CA ALA A 28 -9.49 14.83 8.72
C ALA A 28 -9.88 14.75 7.22
N GLY A 29 -10.75 13.79 6.88
CA GLY A 29 -11.20 13.56 5.50
C GLY A 29 -10.13 12.98 4.58
N LYS A 30 -9.04 12.44 5.13
CA LYS A 30 -7.96 11.81 4.36
C LYS A 30 -8.09 10.30 4.40
N MET A 31 -7.83 9.70 3.24
CA MET A 31 -7.79 8.25 3.07
C MET A 31 -6.37 7.83 2.73
N GLN A 32 -5.95 6.70 3.28
CA GLN A 32 -4.78 5.96 2.82
C GLN A 32 -5.24 4.65 2.21
N TRP A 33 -4.52 4.17 1.20
CA TRP A 33 -4.66 2.82 0.71
C TRP A 33 -3.29 2.21 0.46
N TYR A 34 -3.24 0.89 0.46
CA TYR A 34 -2.10 0.12 0.01
C TYR A 34 -2.58 -1.16 -0.65
N ALA A 35 -1.77 -1.68 -1.57
CA ALA A 35 -2.10 -2.88 -2.29
C ALA A 35 -0.84 -3.72 -2.52
N PHE A 36 -1.04 -5.03 -2.61
CA PHE A 36 0.06 -5.96 -2.80
C PHE A 36 -0.17 -6.75 -4.07
N ASN A 37 0.85 -6.74 -4.91
CA ASN A 37 0.91 -7.49 -6.15
C ASN A 37 2.24 -8.23 -6.19
N LYS A 38 2.20 -9.56 -6.30
CA LYS A 38 3.43 -10.37 -6.31
C LYS A 38 4.18 -10.18 -7.62
N GLU A 39 5.41 -9.70 -7.55
CA GLU A 39 6.28 -9.46 -8.69
C GLU A 39 7.77 -9.59 -8.31
N PRO A 40 8.69 -9.72 -9.28
CA PRO A 40 10.13 -9.68 -9.00
C PRO A 40 10.57 -8.34 -8.40
N ALA A 41 11.58 -8.37 -7.53
CA ALA A 41 12.18 -7.19 -6.93
C ALA A 41 12.92 -6.31 -7.94
N GLY A 42 13.09 -5.02 -7.62
CA GLY A 42 13.80 -4.03 -8.43
C GLY A 42 12.96 -3.48 -9.59
N GLY A 43 11.64 -3.65 -9.53
CA GLY A 43 10.77 -3.19 -10.60
C GLY A 43 10.63 -1.68 -10.64
N VAL A 44 10.51 -1.14 -11.86
CA VAL A 44 10.26 0.28 -12.12
C VAL A 44 8.97 0.42 -12.91
N ASP A 45 8.29 1.55 -12.72
CA ASP A 45 7.08 1.85 -13.49
C ASP A 45 7.46 2.37 -14.89
N GLY A 46 6.67 1.96 -15.88
CA GLY A 46 6.88 2.37 -17.27
C GLY A 46 6.42 3.81 -17.52
N PRO A 47 6.61 4.31 -18.76
CA PRO A 47 6.24 5.68 -19.13
C PRO A 47 4.73 5.96 -19.02
N GLU A 48 3.91 4.91 -19.01
CA GLU A 48 2.45 4.96 -18.83
C GLU A 48 2.03 5.44 -17.43
N GLY A 49 2.95 5.42 -16.46
CA GLY A 49 2.68 5.80 -15.07
C GLY A 49 2.18 4.67 -14.17
N LYS A 50 2.19 4.94 -12.86
CA LYS A 50 1.76 4.07 -11.77
C LYS A 50 0.25 3.86 -11.76
N LYS A 51 -0.54 4.92 -11.95
CA LYS A 51 -2.01 4.81 -11.93
C LYS A 51 -2.53 3.87 -13.01
N GLU A 52 -2.11 4.07 -14.26
CA GLU A 52 -2.50 3.24 -15.40
C GLU A 52 -2.11 1.77 -15.18
N ARG A 53 -0.89 1.53 -14.67
CA ARG A 53 -0.45 0.19 -14.28
C ARG A 53 -1.37 -0.43 -13.23
N LEU A 54 -1.74 0.32 -12.19
CA LEU A 54 -2.60 -0.18 -11.11
C LEU A 54 -4.02 -0.49 -11.61
N LEU A 55 -4.58 0.34 -12.49
CA LEU A 55 -5.89 0.08 -13.10
C LEU A 55 -5.90 -1.23 -13.91
N LYS A 56 -4.79 -1.56 -14.58
CA LYS A 56 -4.63 -2.87 -15.25
C LYS A 56 -4.50 -4.03 -14.26
N ILE A 57 -3.75 -3.85 -13.18
CA ILE A 57 -3.56 -4.89 -12.14
C ILE A 57 -4.89 -5.21 -11.42
N PHE A 58 -5.69 -4.18 -11.15
CA PHE A 58 -6.97 -4.27 -10.45
C PHE A 58 -8.17 -4.21 -11.40
N GLU A 59 -7.97 -4.54 -12.68
CA GLU A 59 -9.05 -4.63 -13.65
C GLU A 59 -10.11 -5.66 -13.19
N GLY A 60 -11.38 -5.28 -13.26
CA GLY A 60 -12.49 -6.14 -12.83
C GLY A 60 -12.71 -6.23 -11.32
N TRP A 61 -11.95 -5.49 -10.51
CA TRP A 61 -12.25 -5.31 -9.09
C TRP A 61 -13.44 -4.35 -8.91
N CYS A 62 -14.05 -4.38 -7.72
CA CYS A 62 -15.21 -3.54 -7.42
C CYS A 62 -14.89 -2.03 -7.49
N ASP A 63 -15.92 -1.23 -7.77
CA ASP A 63 -15.85 0.22 -7.94
C ASP A 63 -15.07 0.93 -6.82
N ASN A 64 -15.25 0.52 -5.55
CA ASN A 64 -14.52 1.09 -4.41
C ASN A 64 -12.99 1.07 -4.55
N VAL A 65 -12.42 0.02 -5.16
CA VAL A 65 -10.97 -0.09 -5.38
C VAL A 65 -10.56 0.78 -6.55
N VAL A 66 -11.32 0.72 -7.65
CA VAL A 66 -11.06 1.48 -8.88
C VAL A 66 -11.15 2.99 -8.62
N ASP A 67 -12.18 3.44 -7.91
CA ASP A 67 -12.41 4.85 -7.56
C ASP A 67 -11.30 5.42 -6.68
N LEU A 68 -10.78 4.63 -5.72
CA LEU A 68 -9.64 5.05 -4.89
C LEU A 68 -8.37 5.25 -5.72
N ILE A 69 -8.10 4.37 -6.69
CA ILE A 69 -6.95 4.50 -7.60
C ILE A 69 -7.12 5.73 -8.50
N LEU A 70 -8.30 5.90 -9.09
CA LEU A 70 -8.61 7.04 -9.97
C LEU A 70 -8.48 8.38 -9.24
N ALA A 71 -8.99 8.46 -8.01
CA ALA A 71 -8.99 9.68 -7.19
C ALA A 71 -7.63 10.04 -6.58
N THR A 72 -6.62 9.18 -6.65
CA THR A 72 -5.28 9.44 -6.09
C THR A 72 -4.39 10.10 -7.13
N ASP A 73 -3.75 11.22 -6.82
CA ASP A 73 -2.80 11.86 -7.74
C ASP A 73 -1.61 10.95 -8.07
N GLU A 74 -1.14 10.96 -9.31
CA GLU A 74 -0.05 10.10 -9.80
C GLU A 74 1.22 10.19 -8.93
N GLU A 75 1.57 11.40 -8.50
CA GLU A 75 2.74 11.66 -7.65
C GLU A 75 2.56 11.19 -6.20
N ALA A 76 1.31 11.01 -5.75
CA ALA A 76 1.02 10.48 -4.43
C ALA A 76 1.09 8.93 -4.38
N ILE A 77 1.13 8.27 -5.54
CA ILE A 77 1.26 6.83 -5.63
C ILE A 77 2.73 6.44 -5.48
N LEU A 78 3.01 5.57 -4.50
CA LEU A 78 4.34 5.05 -4.24
C LEU A 78 4.37 3.55 -4.48
N ARG A 79 5.38 3.10 -5.22
CA ARG A 79 5.74 1.69 -5.36
C ARG A 79 6.93 1.40 -4.44
N ARG A 80 6.83 0.33 -3.66
CA ARG A 80 7.93 -0.15 -2.83
C ARG A 80 7.95 -1.66 -2.86
N ASP A 81 9.12 -2.21 -3.12
CA ASP A 81 9.37 -3.62 -2.88
C ASP A 81 9.31 -3.89 -1.37
N ILE A 82 8.88 -5.09 -1.01
CA ILE A 82 8.80 -5.53 0.37
C ILE A 82 9.86 -6.59 0.58
N TYR A 83 10.78 -6.28 1.49
CA TYR A 83 11.88 -7.14 1.86
C TYR A 83 11.66 -7.63 3.28
N ASP A 84 11.98 -8.90 3.49
CA ASP A 84 12.11 -9.47 4.82
C ASP A 84 13.59 -9.57 5.19
N ARG A 85 13.89 -9.50 6.48
CA ARG A 85 15.24 -9.60 7.01
C ARG A 85 15.24 -10.63 8.14
N THR A 86 16.24 -11.51 8.15
CA THR A 86 16.44 -12.43 9.27
C THR A 86 16.59 -11.64 10.58
N PRO A 87 15.81 -11.98 11.63
CA PRO A 87 15.90 -11.29 12.91
C PRO A 87 17.31 -11.34 13.50
N ILE A 88 17.81 -10.22 14.01
CA ILE A 88 19.02 -10.22 14.86
C ILE A 88 18.60 -10.26 16.33
N PHE A 89 19.31 -11.02 17.16
CA PHE A 89 18.96 -11.21 18.58
C PHE A 89 19.79 -10.34 19.55
N THR A 90 20.78 -9.62 19.02
CA THR A 90 21.63 -8.72 19.80
C THR A 90 21.43 -7.30 19.28
N TRP A 91 20.72 -6.48 20.03
CA TRP A 91 20.39 -5.10 19.62
C TRP A 91 21.32 -4.06 20.28
N GLY A 92 22.06 -4.43 21.31
CA GLY A 92 22.87 -3.51 22.11
C GLY A 92 24.35 -3.88 22.20
N ARG A 93 25.21 -2.86 22.23
CA ARG A 93 26.63 -2.98 22.58
C ARG A 93 27.08 -1.78 23.41
N GLY A 94 27.44 -2.00 24.66
CA GLY A 94 27.84 -0.94 25.58
C GLY A 94 26.69 0.04 25.84
N ARG A 95 26.88 1.32 25.50
CA ARG A 95 25.87 2.39 25.66
C ARG A 95 25.08 2.69 24.38
N VAL A 96 25.12 1.80 23.39
CA VAL A 96 24.44 1.95 22.09
C VAL A 96 23.44 0.82 21.91
N THR A 97 22.25 1.13 21.41
CA THR A 97 21.18 0.16 21.13
C THR A 97 20.48 0.53 19.83
N LEU A 98 20.22 -0.48 19.00
CA LEU A 98 19.42 -0.41 17.79
C LEU A 98 17.93 -0.44 18.15
N LEU A 99 17.13 0.36 17.45
CA LEU A 99 15.68 0.51 17.65
C LEU A 99 14.97 0.67 16.31
N GLY A 100 13.68 0.32 16.26
CA GLY A 100 12.87 0.38 15.02
C GLY A 100 13.43 -0.51 13.92
N ASP A 101 13.37 -0.07 12.67
CA ASP A 101 13.78 -0.85 11.48
C ASP A 101 15.28 -1.21 11.42
N SER A 102 16.08 -0.79 12.42
CA SER A 102 17.49 -1.14 12.49
C SER A 102 17.77 -2.53 13.10
N VAL A 103 16.81 -3.12 13.82
CA VAL A 103 16.93 -4.46 14.44
C VAL A 103 16.47 -5.60 13.54
#